data_AF-A0A1Y2BSG1-F1
#
_entry.id   AF-A0A1Y2BSG1-F1
#
_cell.length_a   1.000
_cell.length_b   1.000
_cell.length_c   1.000
_cell.angle_alpha   90.00
_cell.angle_beta   90.00
_cell.angle_gamma   90.00
#
_symmetry.space_group_name_H-M   'P 1'
#
loop_
_entity.id
_entity.type
_entity.pdbx_description
1 polymer ?
#
loop_
_entity_poly.entity_id
_entity_poly.type
_entity_poly.pdbx_seq_one_letter_code
_entity_poly.pdbx_strand_id
1 'polypeptide(L)'
;MMVLSAIELKQLTQRITSSEPDKTIQDLLNKDREDRYQLSRARVQNWENTVLGQRRKRLEARNERLNEEELQRQEIDRRNAQEEADRRQKVLDKAKMMQYHNQDSVRAFHSKIQLYQTLKERDLQLKMKAANRPQNIKEQKRKEFLECQDIAQQQIKADAYKAAEARVKRLAYAREQMLQMKEKLLKEQEERNALLQEQMEYVRKDEEHRQEMAQKEKKKRAESASLQRELVEMSKSKIDRAQAIKQQDEALEERCQAWSARKSRQYELKKVIEKEWFNEALAKREQIGLVQAQLSNDLESKLEEKVQKAILLKDQQAALDEQKKLEKKAFRREELKLYYNDYIEREEERKSAIQKEEKLLLEQYMKIKEEADKEKADRKVQLLCTGKAFQEHHKAQVAKIQKETEKQKADRLEYDRIQAENMAKEDNELKEYMKSVADAPWASDNPRLKKYIKDTLERPKTARKSKEPPNTKERLGFLPGRYRRPELARMNPVVTGGYLKAIGKDTDHYAMVTTTIP
;
A
#
# COMPACT_ATOMS: atom_id res chain seq x y z
N MET A 1 -49.72 32.09 -118.10
CA MET A 1 -48.83 30.93 -118.29
C MET A 1 -47.47 31.28 -117.70
N MET A 2 -47.00 30.57 -116.68
CA MET A 2 -45.60 30.66 -116.23
C MET A 2 -44.79 29.54 -116.90
N VAL A 3 -43.62 29.91 -117.42
CA VAL A 3 -42.59 29.04 -117.99
C VAL A 3 -41.62 28.65 -116.86
N LEU A 4 -41.36 27.35 -116.66
CA LEU A 4 -40.32 26.85 -115.74
C LEU A 4 -38.95 26.85 -116.43
N SER A 5 -37.90 27.13 -115.66
CA SER A 5 -36.54 27.42 -116.13
C SER A 5 -35.67 26.18 -116.24
N ALA A 6 -34.81 26.12 -117.26
CA ALA A 6 -33.86 25.04 -117.53
C ALA A 6 -32.94 24.67 -116.34
N ILE A 7 -32.81 25.54 -115.34
CA ILE A 7 -32.04 25.27 -114.11
C ILE A 7 -32.69 24.15 -113.28
N GLU A 8 -34.02 24.10 -113.24
CA GLU A 8 -34.74 23.07 -112.47
C GLU A 8 -34.58 21.68 -113.10
N LEU A 9 -34.47 21.61 -114.44
CA LEU A 9 -34.18 20.37 -115.16
C LEU A 9 -32.76 19.83 -114.88
N LYS A 10 -31.78 20.72 -114.70
CA LYS A 10 -30.40 20.33 -114.37
C LYS A 10 -30.27 19.86 -112.90
N GLN A 11 -31.04 20.46 -111.99
CA GLN A 11 -31.10 20.02 -110.59
C GLN A 11 -31.83 18.68 -110.44
N LEU A 12 -32.86 18.42 -111.26
CA LEU A 12 -33.56 17.13 -111.27
C LEU A 12 -32.67 15.99 -111.76
N THR A 13 -31.80 16.24 -112.74
CA THR A 13 -30.88 15.21 -113.26
C THR A 13 -29.75 14.87 -112.29
N GLN A 14 -29.23 15.85 -111.53
CA GLN A 14 -28.23 15.58 -110.48
C GLN A 14 -28.78 14.79 -109.27
N ARG A 15 -30.09 14.87 -109.00
CA ARG A 15 -30.73 14.11 -107.90
C ARG A 15 -30.94 12.63 -108.20
N ILE A 16 -30.92 12.21 -109.46
CA ILE A 16 -31.28 10.83 -109.85
C ILE A 16 -30.07 9.88 -109.80
N THR A 17 -28.83 10.37 -109.86
CA THR A 17 -27.67 9.49 -110.20
C THR A 17 -26.48 9.50 -109.24
N SER A 18 -26.64 9.70 -107.92
CA SER A 18 -25.49 9.51 -107.03
C SER A 18 -25.77 8.96 -105.63
N SER A 19 -25.32 7.72 -105.42
CA SER A 19 -24.57 7.25 -104.25
C SER A 19 -25.32 7.15 -102.91
N GLU A 20 -26.24 6.20 -102.82
CA GLU A 20 -26.75 5.67 -101.55
C GLU A 20 -26.17 4.30 -101.11
N PRO A 21 -25.89 3.30 -101.99
CA PRO A 21 -25.51 1.97 -101.50
C PRO A 21 -24.13 1.94 -100.81
N ASP A 22 -23.13 2.65 -101.31
CA ASP A 22 -21.77 2.59 -100.73
C ASP A 22 -21.65 3.26 -99.34
N LYS A 23 -22.42 4.34 -99.11
CA LYS A 23 -22.49 5.00 -97.79
C LYS A 23 -23.19 4.11 -96.77
N THR A 24 -24.28 3.45 -97.17
CA THR A 24 -24.98 2.51 -96.28
C THR A 24 -24.11 1.32 -95.87
N ILE A 25 -23.24 0.82 -96.74
CA ILE A 25 -22.29 -0.26 -96.41
C ILE A 25 -21.22 0.22 -95.42
N GLN A 26 -20.66 1.42 -95.61
CA GLN A 26 -19.69 1.98 -94.67
C GLN A 26 -20.30 2.23 -93.29
N ASP A 27 -21.54 2.73 -93.23
CA ASP A 27 -22.25 2.94 -91.97
C ASP A 27 -22.53 1.62 -91.23
N LEU A 28 -22.88 0.55 -91.95
CA LEU A 28 -23.06 -0.78 -91.38
C LEU A 28 -21.74 -1.36 -90.84
N LEU A 29 -20.63 -1.16 -91.56
CA LEU A 29 -19.29 -1.60 -91.10
C LEU A 29 -18.82 -0.80 -89.88
N ASN A 30 -19.11 0.50 -89.83
CA ASN A 30 -18.80 1.34 -88.66
C ASN A 30 -19.62 0.91 -87.45
N LYS A 31 -20.92 0.63 -87.63
CA LYS A 31 -21.78 0.09 -86.56
C LYS A 31 -21.28 -1.27 -86.06
N ASP A 32 -21.00 -2.21 -86.95
CA ASP A 32 -20.45 -3.53 -86.56
C ASP A 32 -19.09 -3.38 -85.84
N ARG A 33 -18.25 -2.42 -86.25
CA ARG A 33 -16.99 -2.10 -85.54
C ARG A 33 -17.22 -1.51 -84.16
N GLU A 34 -18.17 -0.59 -84.01
CA GLU A 34 -18.56 -0.01 -82.72
C GLU A 34 -19.16 -1.07 -81.79
N ASP A 35 -20.04 -1.92 -82.30
CA ASP A 35 -20.66 -3.02 -81.57
C ASP A 35 -19.60 -4.02 -81.10
N ARG A 36 -18.68 -4.43 -81.98
CA ARG A 36 -17.53 -5.28 -81.61
C ARG A 36 -16.59 -4.59 -80.61
N TYR A 37 -16.37 -3.29 -80.74
CA TYR A 37 -15.58 -2.51 -79.79
C TYR A 37 -16.24 -2.46 -78.41
N GLN A 38 -17.56 -2.24 -78.35
CA GLN A 38 -18.34 -2.26 -77.10
C GLN A 38 -18.33 -3.65 -76.46
N LEU A 39 -18.55 -4.71 -77.24
CA LEU A 39 -18.47 -6.10 -76.78
C LEU A 39 -17.08 -6.44 -76.24
N SER A 40 -16.02 -6.01 -76.94
CA SER A 40 -14.64 -6.18 -76.50
C SER A 40 -14.37 -5.41 -75.21
N ARG A 41 -14.80 -4.15 -75.11
CA ARG A 41 -14.65 -3.32 -73.91
C ARG A 41 -15.38 -3.92 -72.70
N ALA A 42 -16.61 -4.41 -72.89
CA ALA A 42 -17.38 -5.09 -71.85
C ALA A 42 -16.69 -6.38 -71.38
N ARG A 43 -16.11 -7.15 -72.31
CA ARG A 43 -15.35 -8.36 -71.99
C ARG A 43 -14.08 -8.04 -71.20
N VAL A 44 -13.31 -7.04 -71.63
CA VAL A 44 -12.05 -6.60 -70.98
C VAL A 44 -12.32 -5.98 -69.60
N GLN A 45 -13.46 -5.33 -69.40
CA GLN A 45 -13.85 -4.78 -68.09
C GLN A 45 -13.94 -5.84 -66.98
N ASN A 46 -14.26 -7.08 -67.34
CA ASN A 46 -14.37 -8.20 -66.43
C ASN A 46 -13.07 -9.04 -66.34
N TRP A 47 -12.01 -8.64 -67.04
CA TRP A 47 -10.73 -9.36 -66.97
C TRP A 47 -9.90 -8.92 -65.76
N GLU A 48 -9.70 -9.86 -64.83
CA GLU A 48 -8.89 -9.65 -63.63
C GLU A 48 -7.41 -9.39 -63.92
N ASN A 49 -6.90 -9.93 -65.03
CA ASN A 49 -5.48 -9.86 -65.40
C ASN A 49 -5.07 -8.52 -66.05
N THR A 50 -5.98 -7.54 -66.13
CA THR A 50 -5.64 -6.18 -66.60
C THR A 50 -5.08 -5.33 -65.45
N VAL A 51 -4.33 -4.27 -65.74
CA VAL A 51 -3.80 -3.34 -64.70
C VAL A 51 -4.94 -2.75 -63.86
N LEU A 52 -6.08 -2.45 -64.48
CA LEU A 52 -7.27 -1.95 -63.78
C LEU A 52 -7.94 -3.05 -62.94
N GLY A 53 -8.05 -4.27 -63.45
CA GLY A 53 -8.56 -5.43 -62.71
C GLY A 53 -7.72 -5.75 -61.47
N GLN A 54 -6.39 -5.81 -61.61
CA GLN A 54 -5.48 -6.01 -60.49
C GLN A 54 -5.57 -4.88 -59.46
N ARG A 55 -5.72 -3.62 -59.89
CA ARG A 55 -5.90 -2.48 -58.97
C ARG A 55 -7.22 -2.58 -58.21
N ARG A 56 -8.32 -2.98 -58.87
CA ARG A 56 -9.61 -3.23 -58.22
C ARG A 56 -9.49 -4.34 -57.18
N LYS A 57 -8.89 -5.48 -57.54
CA LYS A 57 -8.65 -6.60 -56.62
C LYS A 57 -7.80 -6.21 -55.41
N ARG A 58 -6.76 -5.39 -55.59
CA ARG A 58 -5.96 -4.85 -54.47
C ARG A 58 -6.75 -3.90 -53.57
N LEU A 59 -7.64 -3.09 -54.15
CA LEU A 59 -8.51 -2.19 -53.37
C LEU A 59 -9.58 -2.96 -52.61
N GLU A 60 -10.20 -3.97 -53.25
CA GLU A 60 -11.15 -4.88 -52.63
C GLU A 60 -10.49 -5.65 -51.48
N ALA A 61 -9.35 -6.30 -51.71
CA ALA A 61 -8.61 -7.00 -50.65
C ALA A 61 -8.15 -6.06 -49.52
N ARG A 62 -7.80 -4.80 -49.83
CA ARG A 62 -7.49 -3.79 -48.79
C ARG A 62 -8.74 -3.42 -47.99
N ASN A 63 -9.88 -3.24 -48.64
CA ASN A 63 -11.13 -2.91 -47.98
C ASN A 63 -11.62 -4.08 -47.12
N GLU A 64 -11.53 -5.32 -47.62
CA GLU A 64 -11.81 -6.54 -46.86
C GLU A 64 -10.94 -6.61 -45.61
N ARG A 65 -9.62 -6.42 -45.75
CA ARG A 65 -8.71 -6.40 -44.60
C ARG A 65 -9.05 -5.30 -43.60
N LEU A 66 -9.35 -4.08 -44.07
CA LEU A 66 -9.75 -2.97 -43.17
C LEU A 66 -11.07 -3.25 -42.47
N ASN A 67 -12.04 -3.85 -43.15
CA ASN A 67 -13.31 -4.24 -42.56
C ASN A 67 -13.13 -5.35 -41.53
N GLU A 68 -12.28 -6.34 -41.80
CA GLU A 68 -11.90 -7.38 -40.84
C GLU A 68 -11.18 -6.79 -39.62
N GLU A 69 -10.24 -5.87 -39.81
CA GLU A 69 -9.55 -5.16 -38.72
C GLU A 69 -10.53 -4.36 -37.85
N GLU A 70 -11.50 -3.65 -38.45
CA GLU A 70 -12.52 -2.90 -37.71
C GLU A 70 -13.51 -3.82 -36.98
N LEU A 71 -13.91 -4.94 -37.57
CA LEU A 71 -14.73 -5.94 -36.89
C LEU A 71 -14.00 -6.53 -35.68
N GLN A 72 -12.70 -6.85 -35.82
CA GLN A 72 -11.88 -7.31 -34.70
C GLN A 72 -11.77 -6.25 -33.59
N ARG A 73 -11.61 -4.97 -33.94
CA ARG A 73 -11.61 -3.87 -32.96
C ARG A 73 -12.94 -3.77 -32.22
N GLN A 74 -14.06 -3.84 -32.93
CA GLN A 74 -15.39 -3.82 -32.32
C GLN A 74 -15.62 -5.01 -31.39
N GLU A 75 -15.12 -6.20 -31.75
CA GLU A 75 -15.19 -7.38 -30.88
C GLU A 75 -14.35 -7.22 -29.61
N ILE A 76 -13.15 -6.65 -29.73
CA ILE A 76 -12.28 -6.32 -28.59
C ILE A 76 -12.97 -5.30 -27.68
N ASP A 77 -13.53 -4.23 -28.23
CA ASP A 77 -14.23 -3.20 -27.45
C ASP A 77 -15.45 -3.78 -26.73
N ARG A 78 -16.24 -4.62 -27.42
CA ARG A 78 -17.37 -5.30 -26.79
C ARG A 78 -16.92 -6.21 -25.65
N ARG A 79 -15.84 -6.97 -25.83
CA ARG A 79 -15.28 -7.84 -24.79
C ARG A 79 -14.76 -7.03 -23.61
N ASN A 80 -14.02 -5.95 -23.86
CA ASN A 80 -13.51 -5.07 -22.82
C ASN A 80 -14.66 -4.43 -22.03
N ALA A 81 -15.70 -3.96 -22.71
CA ALA A 81 -16.89 -3.40 -22.06
C ALA A 81 -17.61 -4.43 -21.16
N GLN A 82 -17.70 -5.69 -21.61
CA GLN A 82 -18.24 -6.78 -20.80
C GLN A 82 -17.36 -7.06 -19.57
N GLU A 83 -16.04 -7.17 -19.76
CA GLU A 83 -15.10 -7.38 -18.65
C GLU A 83 -15.13 -6.23 -17.64
N GLU A 84 -15.26 -4.98 -18.09
CA GLU A 84 -15.40 -3.81 -17.23
C GLU A 84 -16.73 -3.80 -16.47
N ALA A 85 -17.83 -4.15 -17.13
CA ALA A 85 -19.14 -4.29 -16.50
C ALA A 85 -19.11 -5.38 -15.41
N ASP A 86 -18.52 -6.53 -15.71
CA ASP A 86 -18.35 -7.63 -14.76
C ASP A 86 -17.46 -7.23 -13.57
N ARG A 87 -16.34 -6.52 -13.84
CA ARG A 87 -15.47 -6.00 -12.77
C ARG A 87 -16.23 -5.02 -11.89
N ARG A 88 -16.98 -4.10 -12.49
CA ARG A 88 -17.81 -3.14 -11.76
C ARG A 88 -18.86 -3.84 -10.93
N GLN A 89 -19.54 -4.85 -11.48
CA GLN A 89 -20.53 -5.64 -10.75
C GLN A 89 -19.89 -6.37 -9.56
N LYS A 90 -18.75 -7.04 -9.75
CA LYS A 90 -18.00 -7.69 -8.66
C LYS A 90 -17.60 -6.71 -7.55
N VAL A 91 -17.17 -5.51 -7.91
CA VAL A 91 -16.83 -4.46 -6.92
C VAL A 91 -18.07 -4.00 -6.16
N LEU A 92 -19.20 -3.78 -6.86
CA LEU A 92 -20.46 -3.41 -6.24
C LEU A 92 -20.98 -4.51 -5.30
N ASP A 93 -20.93 -5.78 -5.71
CA ASP A 93 -21.38 -6.90 -4.89
C ASP A 93 -20.50 -7.09 -3.66
N LYS A 94 -19.17 -6.92 -3.81
CA LYS A 94 -18.25 -6.88 -2.66
C LYS A 94 -18.57 -5.74 -1.71
N ALA A 95 -18.86 -4.54 -2.23
CA ALA A 95 -19.23 -3.38 -1.41
C ALA A 95 -20.55 -3.61 -0.66
N LYS A 96 -21.57 -4.17 -1.33
CA LYS A 96 -22.85 -4.57 -0.69
C LYS A 96 -22.62 -5.59 0.41
N MET A 97 -21.80 -6.62 0.15
CA MET A 97 -21.46 -7.64 1.14
C MET A 97 -20.77 -7.02 2.37
N MET A 98 -19.82 -6.10 2.15
CA MET A 98 -19.15 -5.38 3.24
C MET A 98 -20.12 -4.50 4.05
N GLN A 99 -21.04 -3.79 3.38
CA GLN A 99 -22.06 -2.99 4.05
C GLN A 99 -22.98 -3.87 4.90
N TYR A 100 -23.43 -5.01 4.36
CA TYR A 100 -24.23 -5.98 5.08
C TYR A 100 -23.49 -6.54 6.32
N HIS A 101 -22.22 -6.93 6.20
CA HIS A 101 -21.40 -7.36 7.34
C HIS A 101 -21.16 -6.26 8.39
N ASN A 102 -21.22 -4.99 7.97
CA ASN A 102 -21.06 -3.84 8.85
C ASN A 102 -22.34 -3.46 9.61
N GLN A 103 -23.51 -3.99 9.22
CA GLN A 103 -24.74 -3.82 10.00
C GLN A 103 -24.56 -4.39 11.41
N ASP A 104 -24.96 -3.62 12.43
CA ASP A 104 -24.73 -3.99 13.83
C ASP A 104 -25.43 -5.29 14.23
N SER A 105 -26.60 -5.57 13.66
CA SER A 105 -27.36 -6.81 13.87
C SER A 105 -26.62 -8.04 13.34
N VAL A 106 -26.09 -7.95 12.11
CA VAL A 106 -25.28 -8.98 11.46
C VAL A 106 -23.97 -9.21 12.22
N ARG A 107 -23.26 -8.12 12.60
CA ARG A 107 -22.02 -8.20 13.39
C ARG A 107 -22.25 -8.87 14.75
N ALA A 108 -23.33 -8.52 15.45
CA ALA A 108 -23.70 -9.15 16.70
C ALA A 108 -23.98 -10.66 16.51
N PHE A 109 -24.62 -11.04 15.41
CA PHE A 109 -24.85 -12.43 15.05
C PHE A 109 -23.54 -13.18 14.76
N HIS A 110 -22.62 -12.60 13.97
CA HIS A 110 -21.29 -13.20 13.71
C HIS A 110 -20.47 -13.41 14.98
N SER A 111 -20.50 -12.45 15.91
CA SER A 111 -19.86 -12.60 17.22
C SER A 111 -20.39 -13.82 17.97
N LYS A 112 -21.70 -14.08 17.91
CA LYS A 112 -22.31 -15.27 18.52
C LYS A 112 -21.95 -16.56 17.81
N ILE A 113 -21.89 -16.57 16.47
CA ILE A 113 -21.40 -17.72 15.70
C ILE A 113 -20.00 -18.12 16.16
N GLN A 114 -19.07 -17.15 16.21
CA GLN A 114 -17.69 -17.38 16.64
C GLN A 114 -17.62 -17.92 18.07
N LEU A 115 -18.40 -17.37 19.00
CA LEU A 115 -18.50 -17.88 20.36
C LEU A 115 -18.95 -19.34 20.40
N TYR A 116 -19.98 -19.72 19.64
CA TYR A 116 -20.44 -21.11 19.65
C TYR A 116 -19.49 -22.07 18.94
N GLN A 117 -18.75 -21.61 17.93
CA GLN A 117 -17.69 -22.40 17.28
C GLN A 117 -16.54 -22.69 18.26
N THR A 118 -16.02 -21.67 18.94
CA THR A 118 -14.95 -21.84 19.96
C THR A 118 -15.39 -22.74 21.11
N LEU A 119 -16.66 -22.67 21.52
CA LEU A 119 -17.23 -23.60 22.49
C LEU A 119 -17.28 -25.06 21.99
N LYS A 120 -17.61 -25.30 20.71
CA LYS A 120 -17.58 -26.63 20.08
C LYS A 120 -16.15 -27.18 20.05
N GLU A 121 -15.19 -26.36 19.63
CA GLU A 121 -13.77 -26.71 19.63
C GLU A 121 -13.27 -27.06 21.04
N ARG A 122 -13.68 -26.28 22.04
CA ARG A 122 -13.35 -26.56 23.44
C ARG A 122 -13.89 -27.92 23.89
N ASP A 123 -15.12 -28.25 23.54
CA ASP A 123 -15.72 -29.55 23.86
C ASP A 123 -14.93 -30.70 23.17
N LEU A 124 -14.47 -30.50 21.93
CA LEU A 124 -13.62 -31.47 21.22
C LEU A 124 -12.26 -31.65 21.89
N GLN A 125 -11.60 -30.56 22.28
CA GLN A 125 -10.35 -30.61 23.03
C GLN A 125 -10.49 -31.35 24.35
N LEU A 126 -11.60 -31.14 25.08
CA LEU A 126 -11.89 -31.86 26.31
C LEU A 126 -12.09 -33.36 26.05
N LYS A 127 -12.79 -33.75 24.97
CA LYS A 127 -12.91 -35.15 24.54
C LYS A 127 -11.56 -35.77 24.17
N MET A 128 -10.73 -35.07 23.40
CA MET A 128 -9.38 -35.53 23.07
C MET A 128 -8.51 -35.68 24.30
N LYS A 129 -8.55 -34.72 25.23
CA LYS A 129 -7.82 -34.81 26.50
C LYS A 129 -8.31 -35.97 27.36
N ALA A 130 -9.61 -36.26 27.35
CA ALA A 130 -10.19 -37.41 28.04
C ALA A 130 -9.77 -38.74 27.39
N ALA A 131 -9.70 -38.82 26.07
CA ALA A 131 -9.22 -40.00 25.34
C ALA A 131 -7.70 -40.22 25.52
N ASN A 132 -6.93 -39.13 25.54
CA ASN A 132 -5.48 -39.11 25.77
C ASN A 132 -5.13 -39.09 27.26
N ARG A 133 -5.99 -39.64 28.12
CA ARG A 133 -5.68 -39.77 29.56
C ARG A 133 -4.32 -40.47 29.74
N PRO A 134 -3.58 -40.11 30.79
CA PRO A 134 -2.21 -40.60 31.00
C PRO A 134 -2.11 -42.12 31.12
N GLN A 135 -3.22 -42.82 31.36
CA GLN A 135 -3.26 -44.28 31.43
C GLN A 135 -2.94 -44.92 30.07
N ASN A 136 -3.53 -44.43 28.98
CA ASN A 136 -3.27 -44.94 27.62
C ASN A 136 -1.83 -44.62 27.16
N ILE A 137 -1.33 -43.43 27.49
CA ILE A 137 0.04 -43.02 27.14
C ILE A 137 1.08 -43.81 27.96
N LYS A 138 0.83 -44.05 29.24
CA LYS A 138 1.70 -44.87 30.10
C LYS A 138 1.75 -46.32 29.60
N GLU A 139 0.62 -46.87 29.17
CA GLU A 139 0.56 -48.23 28.61
C GLU A 139 1.32 -48.35 27.29
N GLN A 140 1.19 -47.36 26.38
CA GLN A 140 1.95 -47.32 25.13
C GLN A 140 3.46 -47.23 25.39
N LYS A 141 3.90 -46.29 26.24
CA LYS A 141 5.32 -46.16 26.61
C LYS A 141 5.87 -47.42 27.28
N ARG A 142 5.05 -48.13 28.06
CA ARG A 142 5.44 -49.40 28.68
C ARG A 142 5.66 -50.49 27.62
N LYS A 143 4.83 -50.56 26.57
CA LYS A 143 5.02 -51.51 25.45
C LYS A 143 6.29 -51.20 24.68
N GLU A 144 6.52 -49.94 24.32
CA GLU A 144 7.74 -49.49 23.62
C GLU A 144 9.01 -49.82 24.42
N PHE A 145 8.97 -49.65 25.75
CA PHE A 145 10.10 -50.00 26.61
C PHE A 145 10.40 -51.51 26.60
N LEU A 146 9.36 -52.36 26.63
CA LEU A 146 9.52 -53.81 26.57
C LEU A 146 10.08 -54.26 25.21
N GLU A 147 9.60 -53.70 24.10
CA GLU A 147 10.14 -54.01 22.76
C GLU A 147 11.61 -53.60 22.61
N CYS A 148 12.00 -52.43 23.13
CA CYS A 148 13.41 -52.02 23.18
C CYS A 148 14.27 -53.01 23.99
N GLN A 149 13.74 -53.54 25.09
CA GLN A 149 14.46 -54.51 25.92
C GLN A 149 14.69 -55.83 25.16
N ASP A 150 13.70 -56.31 24.42
CA ASP A 150 13.81 -57.54 23.63
C ASP A 150 14.84 -57.41 22.50
N ILE A 151 14.86 -56.26 21.80
CA ILE A 151 15.86 -55.98 20.75
C ILE A 151 17.28 -55.97 21.33
N ALA A 152 17.48 -55.32 22.49
CA ALA A 152 18.78 -55.29 23.15
C ALA A 152 19.26 -56.71 23.53
N GLN A 153 18.36 -57.57 24.01
CA GLN A 153 18.69 -58.96 24.31
C GLN A 153 19.07 -59.76 23.06
N GLN A 154 18.41 -59.53 21.92
CA GLN A 154 18.76 -60.18 20.65
C GLN A 154 20.15 -59.76 20.16
N GLN A 155 20.50 -58.48 20.29
CA GLN A 155 21.84 -57.97 19.93
C GLN A 155 22.94 -58.60 20.78
N ILE A 156 22.74 -58.69 22.11
CA ILE A 156 23.69 -59.35 23.01
C ILE A 156 23.92 -60.81 22.61
N LYS A 157 22.85 -61.55 22.25
CA LYS A 157 22.96 -62.93 21.77
C LYS A 157 23.73 -63.04 20.44
N ALA A 158 23.49 -62.13 19.50
CA ALA A 158 24.17 -62.12 18.21
C ALA A 158 25.68 -61.83 18.37
N ASP A 159 26.05 -60.89 19.25
CA ASP A 159 27.45 -60.57 19.52
C ASP A 159 28.17 -61.71 20.24
N ALA A 160 27.51 -62.39 21.18
CA ALA A 160 28.03 -63.59 21.81
C ALA A 160 28.32 -64.71 20.80
N TYR A 161 27.44 -64.90 19.81
CA TYR A 161 27.63 -65.89 18.75
C TYR A 161 28.83 -65.55 17.86
N LYS A 162 28.97 -64.30 17.41
CA LYS A 162 30.12 -63.83 16.62
C LYS A 162 31.44 -64.00 17.37
N ALA A 163 31.46 -63.69 18.66
CA ALA A 163 32.65 -63.86 19.51
C ALA A 163 33.05 -65.34 19.62
N ALA A 164 32.08 -66.24 19.76
CA ALA A 164 32.32 -67.68 19.80
C ALA A 164 32.90 -68.20 18.46
N GLU A 165 32.34 -67.78 17.33
CA GLU A 165 32.82 -68.16 16.00
C GLU A 165 34.27 -67.69 15.75
N ALA A 166 34.58 -66.44 16.12
CA ALA A 166 35.93 -65.90 16.02
C ALA A 166 36.94 -66.70 16.88
N ARG A 167 36.53 -67.17 18.07
CA ARG A 167 37.37 -68.02 18.93
C ARG A 167 37.67 -69.37 18.26
N VAL A 168 36.67 -70.01 17.65
CA VAL A 168 36.86 -71.28 16.93
C VAL A 168 37.85 -71.11 15.78
N LYS A 169 37.71 -70.05 14.97
CA LYS A 169 38.64 -69.75 13.86
C LYS A 169 40.09 -69.53 14.35
N ARG A 170 40.28 -68.79 15.44
CA ARG A 170 41.61 -68.59 16.05
C ARG A 170 42.25 -69.91 16.49
N LEU A 171 41.48 -70.82 17.09
CA LEU A 171 41.98 -72.13 17.50
C LEU A 171 42.35 -73.01 16.31
N ALA A 172 41.56 -72.97 15.23
CA ALA A 172 41.88 -73.69 14.01
C ALA A 172 43.20 -73.20 13.39
N TYR A 173 43.38 -71.88 13.27
CA TYR A 173 44.60 -71.27 12.77
C TYR A 173 45.83 -71.62 13.62
N ALA A 174 45.71 -71.57 14.95
CA ALA A 174 46.79 -71.96 15.85
C ALA A 174 47.22 -73.42 15.68
N ARG A 175 46.27 -74.33 15.42
CA ARG A 175 46.58 -75.75 15.14
C ARG A 175 47.34 -75.90 13.82
N GLU A 176 46.94 -75.17 12.79
CA GLU A 176 47.60 -75.20 11.48
C GLU A 176 49.04 -74.68 11.57
N GLN A 177 49.27 -73.57 12.28
CA GLN A 177 50.61 -73.04 12.53
C GLN A 177 51.51 -74.06 13.26
N MET A 178 50.96 -74.78 14.24
CA MET A 178 51.71 -75.84 14.95
C MET A 178 52.10 -77.00 14.03
N LEU A 179 51.25 -77.36 13.05
CA LEU A 179 51.59 -78.39 12.06
C LEU A 179 52.71 -77.90 11.12
N GLN A 180 52.62 -76.67 10.62
CA GLN A 180 53.67 -76.06 9.78
C GLN A 180 55.02 -76.01 10.50
N MET A 181 55.04 -75.67 11.80
CA MET A 181 56.27 -75.69 12.60
C MET A 181 56.88 -77.08 12.72
N LYS A 182 56.05 -78.12 12.90
CA LYS A 182 56.52 -79.52 12.95
C LYS A 182 57.11 -79.97 11.62
N GLU A 183 56.47 -79.63 10.51
CA GLU A 183 56.99 -79.92 9.17
C GLU A 183 58.33 -79.22 8.92
N LYS A 184 58.46 -77.95 9.33
CA LYS A 184 59.72 -77.21 9.22
C LYS A 184 60.82 -77.88 10.05
N LEU A 185 60.52 -78.30 11.27
CA LEU A 185 61.48 -78.99 12.14
C LEU A 185 61.95 -80.32 11.52
N LEU A 186 61.05 -81.09 10.91
CA LEU A 186 61.39 -82.32 10.20
C LEU A 186 62.35 -82.03 9.03
N LYS A 187 62.05 -81.03 8.21
CA LYS A 187 62.94 -80.60 7.11
C LYS A 187 64.31 -80.15 7.63
N GLU A 188 64.36 -79.37 8.71
CA GLU A 188 65.62 -78.95 9.34
C GLU A 188 66.42 -80.17 9.87
N GLN A 189 65.77 -81.24 10.34
CA GLN A 189 66.45 -82.48 10.73
C GLN A 189 66.99 -83.25 9.51
N GLU A 190 66.23 -83.34 8.43
CA GLU A 190 66.68 -83.96 7.18
C GLU A 190 67.89 -83.21 6.60
N GLU A 191 67.85 -81.88 6.57
CA GLU A 191 68.97 -81.02 6.16
C GLU A 191 70.20 -81.20 7.05
N ARG A 192 70.04 -81.28 8.38
CA ARG A 192 71.16 -81.56 9.30
C ARG A 192 71.79 -82.93 9.05
N ASN A 193 70.97 -83.94 8.78
CA ASN A 193 71.47 -85.29 8.48
C ASN A 193 72.23 -85.31 7.15
N ALA A 194 71.73 -84.62 6.12
CA ALA A 194 72.43 -84.44 4.85
C ALA A 194 73.75 -83.68 5.06
N LEU A 195 73.74 -82.61 5.85
CA LEU A 195 74.94 -81.83 6.17
C LEU A 195 75.97 -82.63 6.97
N LEU A 196 75.53 -83.54 7.85
CA LEU A 196 76.42 -84.46 8.57
C LEU A 196 77.07 -85.47 7.59
N GLN A 197 76.31 -85.97 6.62
CA GLN A 197 76.85 -86.84 5.56
C GLN A 197 77.87 -86.09 4.69
N GLU A 198 77.55 -84.87 4.27
CA GLU A 198 78.49 -83.99 3.57
C GLU A 198 79.73 -83.71 4.43
N GLN A 199 79.57 -83.43 5.73
CA GLN A 199 80.69 -83.23 6.65
C GLN A 199 81.58 -84.46 6.76
N MET A 200 81.04 -85.68 6.79
CA MET A 200 81.86 -86.89 6.77
C MET A 200 82.62 -87.03 5.44
N GLU A 201 82.02 -86.68 4.31
CA GLU A 201 82.74 -86.62 3.04
C GLU A 201 83.82 -85.54 3.02
N TYR A 202 83.55 -84.37 3.61
CA TYR A 202 84.53 -83.30 3.75
C TYR A 202 85.69 -83.73 4.62
N VAL A 203 85.45 -84.33 5.79
CA VAL A 203 86.53 -84.86 6.66
C VAL A 203 87.40 -85.85 5.91
N ARG A 204 86.79 -86.75 5.13
CA ARG A 204 87.55 -87.68 4.27
C ARG A 204 88.43 -86.96 3.25
N LYS A 205 87.87 -85.97 2.55
CA LYS A 205 88.61 -85.12 1.59
C LYS A 205 89.66 -84.24 2.28
N ASP A 206 89.42 -83.81 3.52
CA ASP A 206 90.32 -82.98 4.32
C ASP A 206 91.50 -83.81 4.84
N GLU A 207 91.29 -85.09 5.17
CA GLU A 207 92.37 -86.04 5.48
C GLU A 207 93.23 -86.32 4.24
N GLU A 208 92.62 -86.56 3.09
CA GLU A 208 93.30 -86.70 1.79
C GLU A 208 94.12 -85.43 1.49
N HIS A 209 93.52 -84.24 1.67
CA HIS A 209 94.19 -82.95 1.45
C HIS A 209 95.26 -82.64 2.51
N ARG A 210 95.09 -82.99 3.78
CA ARG A 210 96.12 -82.82 4.82
C ARG A 210 97.35 -83.66 4.52
N GLN A 211 97.17 -84.88 4.01
CA GLN A 211 98.28 -85.69 3.53
C GLN A 211 99.02 -84.99 2.37
N GLU A 212 98.28 -84.39 1.43
CA GLU A 212 98.86 -83.62 0.33
C GLU A 212 99.54 -82.31 0.79
N MET A 213 98.95 -81.60 1.75
CA MET A 213 99.47 -80.35 2.30
C MET A 213 100.67 -80.58 3.20
N ALA A 214 100.74 -81.67 3.95
CA ALA A 214 101.95 -82.04 4.68
C ALA A 214 103.14 -82.27 3.73
N GLN A 215 102.87 -82.81 2.53
CA GLN A 215 103.88 -82.92 1.48
C GLN A 215 104.27 -81.54 0.89
N LYS A 216 103.30 -80.64 0.69
CA LYS A 216 103.56 -79.27 0.18
C LYS A 216 104.23 -78.36 1.23
N GLU A 217 103.88 -78.44 2.50
CA GLU A 217 104.51 -77.67 3.59
C GLU A 217 105.97 -78.05 3.80
N LYS A 218 106.32 -79.34 3.68
CA LYS A 218 107.72 -79.76 3.67
C LYS A 218 108.51 -79.06 2.56
N LYS A 219 107.89 -78.82 1.39
CA LYS A 219 108.49 -78.06 0.29
C LYS A 219 108.53 -76.55 0.57
N LYS A 220 107.43 -75.96 1.04
CA LYS A 220 107.35 -74.51 1.31
C LYS A 220 108.18 -74.03 2.50
N ARG A 221 108.38 -74.83 3.56
CA ARG A 221 109.28 -74.45 4.68
C ARG A 221 110.73 -74.32 4.23
N ALA A 222 111.12 -75.04 3.18
CA ALA A 222 112.43 -74.83 2.55
C ALA A 222 112.50 -73.48 1.81
N GLU A 223 111.39 -73.02 1.22
CA GLU A 223 111.32 -71.78 0.44
C GLU A 223 111.08 -70.53 1.30
N SER A 224 110.20 -70.56 2.31
CA SER A 224 109.87 -69.37 3.11
C SER A 224 111.03 -68.89 3.99
N ALA A 225 111.90 -69.80 4.42
CA ALA A 225 113.11 -69.46 5.14
C ALA A 225 114.08 -68.60 4.30
N SER A 226 113.98 -68.62 2.96
CA SER A 226 114.78 -67.75 2.10
C SER A 226 114.18 -66.34 1.99
N LEU A 227 112.85 -66.22 1.81
CA LEU A 227 112.17 -64.95 1.52
C LEU A 227 112.05 -64.02 2.72
N GLN A 228 111.91 -64.56 3.94
CA GLN A 228 111.64 -63.76 5.14
C GLN A 228 112.81 -62.85 5.55
N ARG A 229 114.01 -63.09 5.03
CA ARG A 229 115.15 -62.20 5.20
C ARG A 229 115.01 -60.89 4.42
N GLU A 230 114.22 -60.83 3.34
CA GLU A 230 114.17 -59.68 2.43
C GLU A 230 113.13 -58.61 2.82
N LEU A 231 112.00 -59.01 3.42
CA LEU A 231 110.84 -58.11 3.61
C LEU A 231 110.96 -57.09 4.75
N VAL A 232 111.79 -57.34 5.75
CA VAL A 232 111.90 -56.47 6.94
C VAL A 232 112.47 -55.09 6.61
N GLU A 233 113.23 -54.96 5.52
CA GLU A 233 113.86 -53.70 5.12
C GLU A 233 112.88 -52.66 4.57
N MET A 234 111.74 -53.08 3.96
CA MET A 234 110.88 -52.17 3.18
C MET A 234 109.86 -51.36 4.00
N SER A 235 109.46 -51.81 5.19
CA SER A 235 108.30 -51.26 5.91
C SER A 235 108.53 -49.89 6.57
N LYS A 236 109.77 -49.48 6.85
CA LYS A 236 110.04 -48.26 7.63
C LYS A 236 109.79 -46.95 6.86
N SER A 237 109.65 -46.99 5.53
CA SER A 237 109.64 -45.78 4.68
C SER A 237 108.26 -45.10 4.47
N LYS A 238 107.13 -45.74 4.79
CA LYS A 238 105.79 -45.25 4.38
C LYS A 238 105.10 -44.26 5.33
N ILE A 239 105.51 -44.17 6.60
CA ILE A 239 104.68 -43.53 7.65
C ILE A 239 104.71 -41.99 7.59
N ASP A 240 105.75 -41.36 7.05
CA ASP A 240 105.98 -39.92 7.20
C ASP A 240 105.14 -38.99 6.28
N ARG A 241 104.42 -39.52 5.27
CA ARG A 241 103.74 -38.69 4.25
C ARG A 241 102.33 -38.21 4.63
N ALA A 242 101.66 -38.80 5.61
CA ALA A 242 100.22 -38.61 5.81
C ALA A 242 99.82 -37.32 6.58
N GLN A 243 100.73 -36.63 7.25
CA GLN A 243 100.38 -35.57 8.21
C GLN A 243 100.18 -34.16 7.60
N ALA A 244 100.58 -33.90 6.35
CA ALA A 244 100.61 -32.54 5.77
C ALA A 244 99.27 -32.01 5.21
N ILE A 245 98.25 -32.86 5.00
CA ILE A 245 97.06 -32.49 4.19
C ILE A 245 95.95 -31.78 5.00
N LYS A 246 95.87 -31.92 6.32
CA LYS A 246 94.72 -31.47 7.13
C LYS A 246 94.57 -29.95 7.37
N GLN A 247 95.58 -29.12 7.11
CA GLN A 247 95.57 -27.71 7.53
C GLN A 247 94.92 -26.71 6.54
N GLN A 248 94.51 -27.14 5.34
CA GLN A 248 94.01 -26.21 4.31
C GLN A 248 92.49 -25.97 4.32
N ASP A 249 91.68 -26.84 4.92
CA ASP A 249 90.21 -26.79 4.76
C ASP A 249 89.49 -25.76 5.68
N GLU A 250 90.09 -25.36 6.81
CA GLU A 250 89.41 -24.52 7.82
C GLU A 250 89.26 -23.03 7.41
N ALA A 251 89.99 -22.53 6.40
CA ALA A 251 90.01 -21.10 6.05
C ALA A 251 88.84 -20.61 5.15
N LEU A 252 88.05 -21.52 4.56
CA LEU A 252 87.03 -21.16 3.55
C LEU A 252 85.65 -20.84 4.14
N GLU A 253 85.32 -21.31 5.35
CA GLU A 253 83.97 -21.22 5.93
C GLU A 253 83.61 -19.82 6.47
N GLU A 254 84.58 -19.05 6.95
CA GLU A 254 84.34 -17.73 7.56
C GLU A 254 83.84 -16.67 6.57
N ARG A 255 84.09 -16.84 5.26
CA ARG A 255 83.80 -15.83 4.23
C ARG A 255 82.31 -15.76 3.84
N CYS A 256 81.55 -16.82 4.05
CA CYS A 256 80.14 -16.90 3.63
C CYS A 256 79.16 -16.18 4.58
N GLN A 257 79.49 -16.04 5.88
CA GLN A 257 78.54 -15.54 6.87
C GLN A 257 78.32 -14.01 6.81
N ALA A 258 79.30 -13.23 6.35
CA ALA A 258 79.23 -11.77 6.30
C ALA A 258 78.25 -11.20 5.24
N TRP A 259 77.92 -11.96 4.19
CA TRP A 259 77.10 -11.47 3.08
C TRP A 259 75.59 -11.49 3.40
N SER A 260 75.14 -12.46 4.21
CA SER A 260 73.74 -12.65 4.58
C SER A 260 73.17 -11.49 5.42
N ALA A 261 73.96 -10.94 6.36
CA ALA A 261 73.53 -9.89 7.27
C ALA A 261 73.22 -8.52 6.59
N ARG A 262 73.80 -8.24 5.41
CA ARG A 262 73.62 -6.95 4.71
C ARG A 262 72.26 -6.83 4.02
N LYS A 263 71.66 -7.94 3.57
CA LYS A 263 70.40 -7.93 2.81
C LYS A 263 69.16 -7.68 3.66
N SER A 264 69.14 -8.15 4.91
CA SER A 264 67.98 -7.98 5.80
C SER A 264 67.71 -6.52 6.18
N ARG A 265 68.74 -5.69 6.40
CA ARG A 265 68.59 -4.26 6.73
C ARG A 265 67.94 -3.43 5.62
N GLN A 266 68.04 -3.86 4.36
CA GLN A 266 67.49 -3.12 3.22
C GLN A 266 65.96 -3.24 3.12
N TYR A 267 65.37 -4.29 3.71
CA TYR A 267 63.93 -4.57 3.64
C TYR A 267 63.12 -3.81 4.70
N GLU A 268 63.71 -3.52 5.86
CA GLU A 268 63.03 -2.80 6.96
C GLU A 268 62.77 -1.33 6.65
N LEU A 269 63.68 -0.67 5.91
CA LEU A 269 63.52 0.72 5.47
C LEU A 269 62.33 0.94 4.52
N LYS A 270 61.92 -0.08 3.76
CA LYS A 270 60.84 0.04 2.76
C LYS A 270 59.45 0.11 3.41
N LYS A 271 59.27 -0.54 4.57
CA LYS A 271 57.99 -0.58 5.31
C LYS A 271 57.64 0.73 6.03
N VAL A 272 58.61 1.59 6.30
CA VAL A 272 58.38 2.86 7.01
C VAL A 272 57.75 3.90 6.07
N ILE A 273 58.17 3.92 4.80
CA ILE A 273 57.70 4.88 3.79
C ILE A 273 56.24 4.63 3.39
N GLU A 274 55.80 3.37 3.33
CA GLU A 274 54.42 3.02 2.95
C GLU A 274 53.37 3.43 4.02
N LYS A 275 53.78 3.57 5.29
CA LYS A 275 52.88 4.01 6.37
C LYS A 275 52.59 5.50 6.36
N GLU A 276 53.50 6.32 5.86
CA GLU A 276 53.32 7.78 5.82
C GLU A 276 52.31 8.20 4.73
N TRP A 277 52.29 7.50 3.59
CA TRP A 277 51.33 7.75 2.50
C TRP A 277 49.87 7.46 2.87
N PHE A 278 49.62 6.52 3.77
CA PHE A 278 48.25 6.17 4.18
C PHE A 278 47.61 7.25 5.08
N ASN A 279 48.40 7.95 5.88
CA ASN A 279 47.89 8.95 6.82
C ASN A 279 47.51 10.29 6.13
N GLU A 280 48.18 10.66 5.04
CA GLU A 280 47.82 11.86 4.25
C GLU A 280 46.47 11.74 3.53
N ALA A 281 46.02 10.52 3.20
CA ALA A 281 44.75 10.28 2.53
C ALA A 281 43.52 10.46 3.44
N LEU A 282 43.67 10.25 4.76
CA LEU A 282 42.57 10.39 5.72
C LEU A 282 42.26 11.87 6.04
N ALA A 283 43.29 12.72 6.13
CA ALA A 283 43.16 14.15 6.45
C ALA A 283 42.38 14.95 5.39
N LYS A 284 42.42 14.52 4.12
CA LYS A 284 41.65 15.16 3.03
C LYS A 284 40.14 14.85 3.08
N ARG A 285 39.72 13.84 3.85
CA ARG A 285 38.31 13.41 3.94
C ARG A 285 37.53 14.17 5.02
N GLU A 286 38.19 14.69 6.05
CA GLU A 286 37.58 15.54 7.08
C GLU A 286 37.25 16.97 6.59
N GLN A 287 37.98 17.48 5.60
CA GLN A 287 37.71 18.82 5.03
C GLN A 287 36.36 18.91 4.28
N ILE A 288 35.77 17.79 3.87
CA ILE A 288 34.47 17.74 3.16
C ILE A 288 33.29 17.85 4.14
N GLY A 289 33.47 17.47 5.42
CA GLY A 289 32.43 17.57 6.46
C GLY A 289 32.17 18.99 6.96
N LEU A 290 33.13 19.91 6.80
CA LEU A 290 33.01 21.31 7.22
C LEU A 290 32.15 22.18 6.27
N VAL A 291 31.99 21.77 5.01
CA VAL A 291 31.22 22.49 3.98
C VAL A 291 29.71 22.25 4.12
N GLN A 292 29.30 21.19 4.81
CA GLN A 292 27.88 20.82 4.99
C GLN A 292 27.23 21.51 6.20
N ALA A 293 28.03 22.06 7.13
CA ALA A 293 27.58 22.84 8.28
C ALA A 293 27.29 24.33 7.94
N GLN A 294 27.76 24.83 6.80
CA GLN A 294 27.57 26.23 6.36
C GLN A 294 26.25 26.48 5.60
N LEU A 295 25.50 25.43 5.23
CA LEU A 295 24.25 25.55 4.44
C LEU A 295 22.97 25.63 5.31
N SER A 296 23.07 25.37 6.62
CA SER A 296 21.92 25.28 7.55
C SER A 296 21.63 26.58 8.32
N ASN A 297 22.60 27.48 8.48
CA ASN A 297 22.47 28.66 9.36
C ASN A 297 22.03 29.95 8.65
N ASP A 298 21.92 29.97 7.32
CA ASP A 298 21.60 31.18 6.52
C ASP A 298 20.12 31.32 6.11
N LEU A 299 19.26 30.34 6.46
CA LEU A 299 17.83 30.35 6.14
C LEU A 299 16.92 30.87 7.27
N GLU A 300 17.40 30.93 8.52
CA GLU A 300 16.57 31.31 9.68
C GLU A 300 16.65 32.82 10.04
N SER A 301 17.74 33.52 9.66
CA SER A 301 17.97 34.94 10.03
C SER A 301 17.21 35.99 9.16
N LYS A 302 16.55 35.59 8.07
CA LYS A 302 15.85 36.52 7.14
C LYS A 302 14.34 36.68 7.38
N LEU A 303 13.78 36.00 8.39
CA LEU A 303 12.34 36.05 8.72
C LEU A 303 11.98 37.05 9.83
N GLU A 304 12.95 37.53 10.63
CA GLU A 304 12.67 38.30 11.85
C GLU A 304 12.73 39.85 11.72
N GLU A 305 13.26 40.45 10.64
CA GLU A 305 13.46 41.91 10.57
C GLU A 305 12.40 42.76 9.82
N LYS A 306 11.43 42.16 9.13
CA LYS A 306 10.43 42.92 8.32
C LYS A 306 9.12 43.27 9.03
N VAL A 307 8.89 42.80 10.25
CA VAL A 307 7.60 42.91 10.94
C VAL A 307 7.50 44.12 11.89
N GLN A 308 8.61 44.75 12.30
CA GLN A 308 8.59 45.72 13.41
C GLN A 308 8.62 47.23 13.07
N LYS A 309 8.58 47.68 11.80
CA LYS A 309 8.75 49.13 11.45
C LYS A 309 7.57 49.90 10.82
N ALA A 310 6.37 49.32 10.66
CA ALA A 310 5.26 49.95 9.90
C ALA A 310 4.13 50.60 10.73
N ILE A 311 4.07 50.43 12.05
CA ILE A 311 2.85 50.74 12.83
C ILE A 311 2.91 52.09 13.58
N LEU A 312 4.06 52.74 13.73
CA LEU A 312 4.22 53.84 14.70
C LEU A 312 4.20 55.30 14.14
N LEU A 313 3.95 55.55 12.85
CA LEU A 313 4.10 56.91 12.26
C LEU A 313 2.83 57.61 11.72
N LYS A 314 1.62 57.06 11.91
CA LYS A 314 0.40 57.58 11.25
C LYS A 314 -0.51 58.49 12.10
N ASP A 315 -0.33 58.55 13.42
CA ASP A 315 -1.41 59.05 14.29
C ASP A 315 -1.21 60.48 14.89
N GLN A 316 -0.19 61.25 14.49
CA GLN A 316 0.15 62.53 15.17
C GLN A 316 -0.20 63.86 14.43
N GLN A 317 -0.89 63.87 13.27
CA GLN A 317 -1.09 65.11 12.47
C GLN A 317 -2.45 65.83 12.56
N ALA A 318 -3.43 65.38 13.36
CA ALA A 318 -4.84 65.80 13.21
C ALA A 318 -5.32 67.03 14.05
N ALA A 319 -4.47 67.74 14.79
CA ALA A 319 -4.91 68.57 15.92
C ALA A 319 -4.87 70.13 15.80
N LEU A 320 -4.73 70.77 14.62
CA LEU A 320 -4.38 72.22 14.56
C LEU A 320 -5.40 73.24 13.94
N ASP A 321 -6.59 72.87 13.47
CA ASP A 321 -7.38 73.76 12.56
C ASP A 321 -8.52 74.66 13.14
N GLU A 322 -8.79 74.70 14.46
CA GLU A 322 -10.12 75.17 14.93
C GLU A 322 -10.30 76.67 15.34
N GLN A 323 -9.28 77.52 15.40
CA GLN A 323 -9.39 78.79 16.18
C GLN A 323 -9.89 80.10 15.48
N LYS A 324 -10.20 80.18 14.17
CA LYS A 324 -10.29 81.49 13.45
C LYS A 324 -11.66 82.23 13.32
N LYS A 325 -12.77 81.87 14.01
CA LYS A 325 -14.14 82.27 13.55
C LYS A 325 -14.90 83.44 14.21
N LEU A 326 -14.44 84.15 15.25
CA LEU A 326 -15.38 84.86 16.17
C LEU A 326 -15.64 86.39 16.03
N GLU A 327 -14.95 87.18 15.21
CA GLU A 327 -14.87 88.66 15.45
C GLU A 327 -15.92 89.62 14.79
N LYS A 328 -16.85 89.18 13.92
CA LYS A 328 -17.56 90.10 12.99
C LYS A 328 -18.87 90.84 13.42
N LYS A 329 -19.29 90.93 14.69
CA LYS A 329 -20.73 91.16 15.01
C LYS A 329 -21.24 92.56 15.46
N ALA A 330 -20.43 93.57 15.78
CA ALA A 330 -20.92 94.68 16.63
C ALA A 330 -21.51 95.97 15.98
N PHE A 331 -21.13 96.35 14.76
CA PHE A 331 -21.28 97.70 14.16
C PHE A 331 -22.72 98.23 13.90
N ARG A 332 -23.79 97.51 14.24
CA ARG A 332 -25.08 97.63 13.54
C ARG A 332 -26.24 98.39 14.21
N ARG A 333 -26.04 99.13 15.30
CA ARG A 333 -27.17 99.50 16.20
C ARG A 333 -27.80 100.89 16.04
N GLU A 334 -27.19 101.86 15.36
CA GLU A 334 -27.58 103.28 15.49
C GLU A 334 -28.47 103.86 14.39
N GLU A 335 -28.60 103.19 13.24
CA GLU A 335 -29.59 103.50 12.19
C GLU A 335 -31.07 103.45 12.66
N LEU A 336 -31.32 103.13 13.92
CA LEU A 336 -32.58 102.59 14.41
C LEU A 336 -33.66 103.64 14.79
N LYS A 337 -33.32 104.93 14.93
CA LYS A 337 -34.22 105.93 15.59
C LYS A 337 -35.00 106.88 14.68
N LEU A 338 -34.40 107.45 13.62
CA LEU A 338 -35.11 108.33 12.66
C LEU A 338 -36.22 107.57 11.92
N TYR A 339 -36.05 106.26 11.89
CA TYR A 339 -37.05 105.26 11.57
C TYR A 339 -38.41 105.43 12.28
N TYR A 340 -38.50 106.08 13.44
CA TYR A 340 -39.64 105.95 14.37
C TYR A 340 -40.87 106.84 14.12
N ASN A 341 -40.78 107.90 13.30
CA ASN A 341 -41.92 108.82 13.06
C ASN A 341 -42.56 108.62 11.68
N ASP A 342 -41.74 108.41 10.64
CA ASP A 342 -42.11 107.78 9.37
C ASP A 342 -42.82 106.41 9.58
N TYR A 343 -42.65 105.86 10.77
CA TYR A 343 -43.29 104.66 11.24
C TYR A 343 -44.78 104.84 11.63
N ILE A 344 -45.25 105.98 12.13
CA ILE A 344 -46.64 106.09 12.64
C ILE A 344 -47.68 106.27 11.51
N GLU A 345 -47.41 107.12 10.52
CA GLU A 345 -48.32 107.31 9.37
C GLU A 345 -48.30 106.11 8.43
N ARG A 346 -47.09 105.58 8.17
CA ARG A 346 -46.99 104.24 7.61
C ARG A 346 -47.76 103.25 8.46
N GLU A 347 -47.83 103.39 9.79
CA GLU A 347 -48.60 102.45 10.63
C GLU A 347 -50.11 102.48 10.44
N GLU A 348 -50.73 103.58 10.03
CA GLU A 348 -52.19 103.59 9.82
C GLU A 348 -52.57 103.09 8.43
N GLU A 349 -51.81 103.48 7.40
CA GLU A 349 -51.92 102.88 6.07
C GLU A 349 -51.56 101.40 6.11
N ARG A 350 -50.50 101.05 6.85
CA ARG A 350 -50.19 99.67 7.20
C ARG A 350 -51.35 99.05 7.92
N LYS A 351 -51.97 99.62 8.96
CA LYS A 351 -53.12 98.97 9.63
C LYS A 351 -54.27 98.65 8.66
N SER A 352 -54.57 99.52 7.70
CA SER A 352 -55.62 99.24 6.70
C SER A 352 -55.17 98.21 5.65
N ALA A 353 -53.90 98.26 5.23
CA ALA A 353 -53.29 97.28 4.33
C ALA A 353 -53.21 95.93 5.05
N ILE A 354 -52.73 95.89 6.29
CA ILE A 354 -52.73 94.79 7.25
C ILE A 354 -54.14 94.23 7.40
N GLN A 355 -55.20 95.01 7.54
CA GLN A 355 -56.55 94.45 7.64
C GLN A 355 -57.03 93.77 6.34
N LYS A 356 -56.67 94.33 5.17
CA LYS A 356 -56.98 93.72 3.87
C LYS A 356 -56.12 92.48 3.63
N GLU A 357 -54.84 92.56 3.99
CA GLU A 357 -53.87 91.46 3.99
C GLU A 357 -54.27 90.39 4.99
N GLU A 358 -54.80 90.73 6.16
CA GLU A 358 -55.30 89.81 7.20
C GLU A 358 -56.54 89.09 6.71
N LYS A 359 -57.43 89.75 5.98
CA LYS A 359 -58.58 89.10 5.33
C LYS A 359 -58.14 88.15 4.22
N LEU A 360 -57.25 88.60 3.34
CA LEU A 360 -56.65 87.75 2.30
C LEU A 360 -55.86 86.58 2.91
N LEU A 361 -55.13 86.83 3.99
CA LEU A 361 -54.36 85.85 4.74
C LEU A 361 -55.29 84.87 5.46
N LEU A 362 -56.43 85.34 5.97
CA LEU A 362 -57.45 84.49 6.58
C LEU A 362 -58.10 83.59 5.53
N GLU A 363 -58.43 84.11 4.35
CA GLU A 363 -58.93 83.31 3.23
C GLU A 363 -57.89 82.29 2.74
N GLN A 364 -56.62 82.71 2.63
CA GLN A 364 -55.50 81.80 2.33
C GLN A 364 -55.33 80.78 3.44
N TYR A 365 -55.43 81.17 4.71
CA TYR A 365 -55.33 80.29 5.87
C TYR A 365 -56.47 79.27 5.88
N MET A 366 -57.69 79.67 5.55
CA MET A 366 -58.83 78.76 5.43
C MET A 366 -58.64 77.78 4.27
N LYS A 367 -58.15 78.24 3.11
CA LYS A 367 -57.77 77.36 1.99
C LYS A 367 -56.66 76.39 2.39
N ILE A 368 -55.58 76.87 3.01
CA ILE A 368 -54.47 76.06 3.52
C ILE A 368 -54.96 75.07 4.56
N LYS A 369 -55.89 75.47 5.44
CA LYS A 369 -56.48 74.60 6.46
C LYS A 369 -57.33 73.50 5.82
N GLU A 370 -58.18 73.84 4.85
CA GLU A 370 -58.97 72.86 4.10
C GLU A 370 -58.08 71.91 3.29
N GLU A 371 -57.03 72.41 2.64
CA GLU A 371 -56.02 71.62 1.94
C GLU A 371 -55.26 70.71 2.91
N ALA A 372 -54.85 71.22 4.08
CA ALA A 372 -54.19 70.44 5.12
C ALA A 372 -55.11 69.38 5.73
N ASP A 373 -56.40 69.67 5.88
CA ASP A 373 -57.38 68.71 6.40
C ASP A 373 -57.71 67.63 5.35
N LYS A 374 -57.79 67.98 4.06
CA LYS A 374 -57.84 67.02 2.94
C LYS A 374 -56.58 66.17 2.90
N GLU A 375 -55.40 66.77 2.99
CA GLU A 375 -54.13 66.06 2.99
C GLU A 375 -54.01 65.10 4.19
N LYS A 376 -54.45 65.51 5.39
CA LYS A 376 -54.55 64.63 6.56
C LYS A 376 -55.51 63.46 6.31
N ALA A 377 -56.66 63.71 5.70
CA ALA A 377 -57.62 62.67 5.36
C ALA A 377 -57.03 61.69 4.35
N ASP A 378 -56.39 62.18 3.29
CA ASP A 378 -55.73 61.37 2.26
C ASP A 378 -54.56 60.57 2.85
N ARG A 379 -53.70 61.19 3.67
CA ARG A 379 -52.62 60.50 4.40
C ARG A 379 -53.17 59.40 5.30
N LYS A 380 -54.28 59.65 5.99
CA LYS A 380 -54.94 58.63 6.83
C LYS A 380 -55.47 57.46 5.99
N VAL A 381 -56.09 57.73 4.85
CA VAL A 381 -56.55 56.69 3.92
C VAL A 381 -55.36 55.90 3.37
N GLN A 382 -54.29 56.57 2.96
CA GLN A 382 -53.06 55.91 2.49
C GLN A 382 -52.42 55.03 3.57
N LEU A 383 -52.34 55.51 4.82
CA LEU A 383 -51.85 54.73 5.97
C LEU A 383 -52.72 53.49 6.23
N LEU A 384 -54.04 53.61 6.11
CA LEU A 384 -54.95 52.47 6.24
C LEU A 384 -54.79 51.47 5.08
N CYS A 385 -54.65 51.94 3.85
CA CYS A 385 -54.44 51.09 2.68
C CYS A 385 -53.09 50.34 2.76
N THR A 386 -52.01 51.04 3.07
CA THR A 386 -50.67 50.46 3.27
C THR A 386 -50.64 49.50 4.45
N GLY A 387 -51.28 49.86 5.57
CA GLY A 387 -51.44 48.97 6.72
C GLY A 387 -52.17 47.69 6.39
N LYS A 388 -53.27 47.76 5.62
CA LYS A 388 -53.99 46.57 5.12
C LYS A 388 -53.12 45.72 4.20
N ALA A 389 -52.43 46.32 3.24
CA ALA A 389 -51.54 45.61 2.32
C ALA A 389 -50.41 44.88 3.08
N PHE A 390 -49.84 45.51 4.11
CA PHE A 390 -48.82 44.90 4.95
C PHE A 390 -49.36 43.73 5.78
N GLN A 391 -50.58 43.85 6.33
CA GLN A 391 -51.25 42.75 7.02
C GLN A 391 -51.52 41.57 6.08
N GLU A 392 -51.96 41.83 4.85
CA GLU A 392 -52.17 40.80 3.84
C GLU A 392 -50.86 40.10 3.46
N HIS A 393 -49.78 40.86 3.27
CA HIS A 393 -48.45 40.30 3.03
C HIS A 393 -47.98 39.41 4.18
N HIS A 394 -48.17 39.84 5.44
CA HIS A 394 -47.86 39.01 6.60
C HIS A 394 -48.72 37.75 6.69
N LYS A 395 -50.02 37.84 6.42
CA LYS A 395 -50.90 36.66 6.35
C LYS A 395 -50.43 35.68 5.28
N ALA A 396 -50.04 36.17 4.09
CA ALA A 396 -49.48 35.36 3.03
C ALA A 396 -48.15 34.70 3.43
N GLN A 397 -47.27 35.43 4.12
CA GLN A 397 -46.01 34.92 4.65
C GLN A 397 -46.23 33.82 5.70
N VAL A 398 -47.15 34.02 6.64
CA VAL A 398 -47.53 33.01 7.64
C VAL A 398 -48.10 31.77 6.97
N ALA A 399 -48.99 31.93 5.97
CA ALA A 399 -49.54 30.82 5.21
C ALA A 399 -48.45 30.05 4.44
N LYS A 400 -47.45 30.75 3.89
CA LYS A 400 -46.30 30.11 3.24
C LYS A 400 -45.47 29.29 4.23
N ILE A 401 -45.15 29.87 5.39
CA ILE A 401 -44.41 29.17 6.46
C ILE A 401 -45.20 27.94 6.93
N GLN A 402 -46.51 28.05 7.13
CA GLN A 402 -47.36 26.93 7.51
C GLN A 402 -47.28 25.79 6.47
N LYS A 403 -47.46 26.09 5.18
CA LYS A 403 -47.32 25.10 4.10
C LYS A 403 -45.93 24.45 4.08
N GLU A 404 -44.87 25.21 4.28
CA GLU A 404 -43.50 24.67 4.36
C GLU A 404 -43.31 23.75 5.56
N THR A 405 -43.84 24.11 6.74
CA THR A 405 -43.77 23.25 7.93
C THR A 405 -44.59 21.97 7.79
N GLU A 406 -45.76 22.04 7.15
CA GLU A 406 -46.59 20.86 6.84
C GLU A 406 -45.88 19.94 5.86
N LYS A 407 -45.28 20.49 4.81
CA LYS A 407 -44.45 19.73 3.86
C LYS A 407 -43.28 19.06 4.57
N GLN A 408 -42.53 19.79 5.40
CA GLN A 408 -41.42 19.21 6.18
C GLN A 408 -41.88 18.10 7.12
N LYS A 409 -43.07 18.22 7.73
CA LYS A 409 -43.63 17.14 8.54
C LYS A 409 -43.99 15.92 7.70
N ALA A 410 -44.60 16.11 6.53
CA ALA A 410 -44.91 15.04 5.61
C ALA A 410 -43.63 14.33 5.12
N ASP A 411 -42.61 15.09 4.71
CA ASP A 411 -41.32 14.57 4.27
C ASP A 411 -40.62 13.76 5.38
N ARG A 412 -40.70 14.23 6.65
CA ARG A 412 -40.17 13.49 7.81
C ARG A 412 -40.92 12.19 8.06
N LEU A 413 -42.26 12.22 8.01
CA LEU A 413 -43.08 11.02 8.18
C LEU A 413 -42.83 10.00 7.07
N GLU A 414 -42.65 10.45 5.83
CA GLU A 414 -42.29 9.59 4.71
C GLU A 414 -40.89 8.99 4.90
N TYR A 415 -39.92 9.80 5.30
CA TYR A 415 -38.57 9.33 5.61
C TYR A 415 -38.60 8.27 6.73
N ASP A 416 -39.31 8.53 7.83
CA ASP A 416 -39.45 7.58 8.93
C ASP A 416 -40.12 6.28 8.49
N ARG A 417 -41.12 6.36 7.59
CA ARG A 417 -41.77 5.19 6.99
C ARG A 417 -40.77 4.38 6.16
N ILE A 418 -40.01 5.03 5.29
CA ILE A 418 -38.99 4.38 4.45
C ILE A 418 -37.90 3.74 5.33
N GLN A 419 -37.46 4.42 6.40
CA GLN A 419 -36.49 3.85 7.33
C GLN A 419 -37.05 2.62 8.06
N ALA A 420 -38.31 2.66 8.50
CA ALA A 420 -38.97 1.51 9.11
C ALA A 420 -39.12 0.33 8.13
N GLU A 421 -39.48 0.60 6.88
CA GLU A 421 -39.53 -0.40 5.81
C GLU A 421 -38.15 -1.01 5.53
N ASN A 422 -37.10 -0.19 5.48
CA ASN A 422 -35.72 -0.65 5.27
C ASN A 422 -35.23 -1.51 6.44
N MET A 423 -35.44 -1.08 7.69
CA MET A 423 -35.12 -1.91 8.86
C MET A 423 -35.88 -3.25 8.85
N ALA A 424 -37.14 -3.25 8.41
CA ALA A 424 -37.91 -4.49 8.29
C ALA A 424 -37.35 -5.42 7.20
N LYS A 425 -36.87 -4.87 6.08
CA LYS A 425 -36.17 -5.64 5.02
C LYS A 425 -34.86 -6.21 5.53
N GLU A 426 -34.00 -5.40 6.14
CA GLU A 426 -32.72 -5.84 6.72
C GLU A 426 -32.92 -6.95 7.77
N ASP A 427 -33.95 -6.82 8.62
CA ASP A 427 -34.29 -7.85 9.60
C ASP A 427 -34.77 -9.16 8.94
N ASN A 428 -35.49 -9.07 7.82
CA ASN A 428 -35.91 -10.26 7.07
C ASN A 428 -34.73 -10.93 6.37
N GLU A 429 -33.85 -10.14 5.73
CA GLU A 429 -32.58 -10.61 5.15
C GLU A 429 -31.71 -11.32 6.21
N LEU A 430 -31.60 -10.72 7.40
CA LEU A 430 -30.89 -11.34 8.52
C LEU A 430 -31.53 -12.66 8.95
N LYS A 431 -32.86 -12.75 9.01
CA LYS A 431 -33.56 -14.00 9.35
C LYS A 431 -33.32 -15.08 8.30
N GLU A 432 -33.35 -14.74 7.03
CA GLU A 432 -33.05 -15.66 5.93
C GLU A 432 -31.59 -16.13 6.01
N TYR A 433 -30.67 -15.21 6.27
CA TYR A 433 -29.27 -15.53 6.50
C TYR A 433 -29.09 -16.46 7.71
N MET A 434 -29.75 -16.18 8.85
CA MET A 434 -29.72 -17.05 10.02
C MET A 434 -30.23 -18.46 9.73
N LYS A 435 -31.29 -18.60 8.93
CA LYS A 435 -31.78 -19.91 8.47
C LYS A 435 -30.76 -20.62 7.59
N SER A 436 -30.19 -19.93 6.60
CA SER A 436 -29.15 -20.51 5.75
C SER A 436 -27.92 -20.98 6.54
N VAL A 437 -27.57 -20.24 7.61
CA VAL A 437 -26.48 -20.62 8.51
C VAL A 437 -26.89 -21.84 9.34
N ALA A 438 -28.12 -21.92 9.81
CA ALA A 438 -28.61 -23.09 10.55
C ALA A 438 -28.62 -24.37 9.71
N ASP A 439 -28.90 -24.26 8.41
CA ASP A 439 -28.92 -25.37 7.46
C ASP A 439 -27.52 -25.82 7.02
N ALA A 440 -26.49 -24.99 7.25
CA ALA A 440 -25.12 -25.33 6.90
C ALA A 440 -24.62 -26.55 7.70
N PRO A 441 -23.92 -27.52 7.09
CA PRO A 441 -23.50 -28.77 7.76
C PRO A 441 -22.71 -28.55 9.06
N TRP A 442 -21.75 -27.62 9.04
CA TRP A 442 -20.90 -27.32 10.19
C TRP A 442 -21.67 -26.72 11.38
N ALA A 443 -22.77 -26.02 11.10
CA ALA A 443 -23.63 -25.39 12.08
C ALA A 443 -24.71 -26.35 12.60
N SER A 444 -25.21 -27.25 11.74
CA SER A 444 -26.14 -28.33 12.10
C SER A 444 -25.55 -29.22 13.20
N ASP A 445 -24.25 -29.50 13.11
CA ASP A 445 -23.49 -30.25 14.13
C ASP A 445 -23.39 -29.55 15.50
N ASN A 446 -23.66 -28.24 15.59
CA ASN A 446 -23.50 -27.46 16.81
C ASN A 446 -24.86 -27.20 17.50
N PRO A 447 -25.20 -27.95 18.56
CA PRO A 447 -26.51 -27.84 19.21
C PRO A 447 -26.73 -26.48 19.87
N ARG A 448 -25.66 -25.83 20.37
CA ARG A 448 -25.76 -24.54 21.06
C ARG A 448 -26.07 -23.42 20.06
N LEU A 449 -25.43 -23.45 18.90
CA LEU A 449 -25.68 -22.49 17.82
C LEU A 449 -27.10 -22.64 17.28
N LYS A 450 -27.55 -23.88 17.03
CA LYS A 450 -28.90 -24.17 16.55
C LYS A 450 -29.97 -23.68 17.54
N LYS A 451 -29.77 -23.92 18.83
CA LYS A 451 -30.66 -23.40 19.88
C LYS A 451 -30.71 -21.87 19.86
N TYR A 452 -29.56 -21.21 19.78
CA TYR A 452 -29.51 -19.74 19.72
C TYR A 452 -30.26 -19.18 18.51
N ILE A 453 -30.03 -19.74 17.31
CA ILE A 453 -30.73 -19.30 16.10
C ILE A 453 -32.24 -19.48 16.25
N LYS A 454 -32.68 -20.64 16.74
CA LYS A 454 -34.10 -20.92 17.00
C LYS A 454 -34.69 -19.89 17.98
N ASP A 455 -34.05 -19.68 19.12
CA ASP A 455 -34.49 -18.72 20.15
C ASP A 455 -34.57 -17.29 19.57
N THR A 456 -33.63 -16.89 18.71
CA THR A 456 -33.64 -15.56 18.08
C THR A 456 -34.73 -15.38 17.03
N LEU A 457 -35.06 -16.44 16.28
CA LEU A 457 -36.14 -16.41 15.29
C LEU A 457 -37.53 -16.41 15.93
N GLU A 458 -37.68 -17.14 17.04
CA GLU A 458 -38.95 -17.26 17.78
C GLU A 458 -39.21 -16.08 18.71
N ARG A 459 -38.17 -15.34 19.13
CA ARG A 459 -38.31 -14.23 20.07
C ARG A 459 -39.25 -13.15 19.49
N PRO A 460 -40.40 -12.87 20.12
CA PRO A 460 -41.24 -11.77 19.68
C PRO A 460 -40.46 -10.48 19.83
N LYS A 461 -40.51 -9.62 18.79
CA LYS A 461 -39.97 -8.27 18.87
C LYS A 461 -40.79 -7.52 19.93
N THR A 462 -40.36 -7.57 21.19
CA THR A 462 -40.81 -6.57 22.16
C THR A 462 -40.38 -5.25 21.56
N ALA A 463 -41.33 -4.44 21.10
CA ALA A 463 -41.06 -3.07 20.71
C ALA A 463 -40.18 -2.52 21.83
N ARG A 464 -38.94 -2.12 21.51
CA ARG A 464 -38.19 -1.27 22.43
C ARG A 464 -39.16 -0.14 22.68
N LYS A 465 -39.78 -0.10 23.86
CA LYS A 465 -40.46 1.10 24.31
C LYS A 465 -39.38 2.14 24.15
N SER A 466 -39.48 2.97 23.12
CA SER A 466 -38.71 4.20 23.07
C SER A 466 -38.98 4.77 24.46
N LYS A 467 -37.91 4.94 25.25
CA LYS A 467 -38.06 5.79 26.41
C LYS A 467 -38.53 7.09 25.79
N GLU A 468 -39.83 7.38 25.89
CA GLU A 468 -40.38 8.64 25.44
C GLU A 468 -39.42 9.68 26.01
N PRO A 469 -38.82 10.53 25.17
CA PRO A 469 -37.94 11.56 25.68
C PRO A 469 -38.72 12.24 26.79
N PRO A 470 -38.20 12.29 28.03
CA PRO A 470 -38.98 12.72 29.19
C PRO A 470 -39.60 14.06 28.82
N ASN A 471 -40.92 14.13 28.82
CA ASN A 471 -41.67 15.26 28.29
C ASN A 471 -41.21 16.53 29.02
N THR A 472 -40.25 17.25 28.42
CA THR A 472 -39.54 18.34 29.07
C THR A 472 -40.48 19.48 29.38
N LYS A 473 -41.56 19.63 28.60
CA LYS A 473 -42.64 20.57 28.87
C LYS A 473 -43.41 20.23 30.15
N GLU A 474 -43.72 18.95 30.39
CA GLU A 474 -44.37 18.51 31.64
C GLU A 474 -43.41 18.63 32.84
N ARG A 475 -42.14 18.23 32.66
CA ARG A 475 -41.11 18.32 33.70
C ARG A 475 -40.85 19.78 34.12
N LEU A 476 -40.98 20.73 33.21
CA LEU A 476 -40.81 22.17 33.46
C LEU A 476 -42.13 22.89 33.80
N GLY A 477 -43.27 22.17 33.86
CA GLY A 477 -44.56 22.74 34.28
C GLY A 477 -45.27 23.60 33.22
N PHE A 478 -44.86 23.56 31.95
CA PHE A 478 -45.47 24.33 30.86
C PHE A 478 -46.68 23.60 30.23
N LEU A 479 -47.67 23.26 31.05
CA LEU A 479 -48.96 22.79 30.56
C LEU A 479 -49.90 23.99 30.33
N PRO A 480 -50.62 24.03 29.20
CA PRO A 480 -51.63 25.07 28.97
C PRO A 480 -52.72 24.96 30.05
N GLY A 481 -52.84 25.99 30.90
CA GLY A 481 -53.92 26.16 31.87
C GLY A 481 -53.66 25.68 33.31
N ARG A 482 -52.51 25.06 33.63
CA ARG A 482 -52.15 24.73 35.03
C ARG A 482 -50.64 24.85 35.26
N TYR A 483 -50.20 25.92 35.93
CA TYR A 483 -48.85 26.02 36.45
C TYR A 483 -48.73 25.11 37.69
N ARG A 484 -48.12 23.92 37.55
CA ARG A 484 -47.70 23.13 38.73
C ARG A 484 -46.45 23.79 39.30
N ARG A 485 -46.50 24.26 40.56
CA ARG A 485 -45.29 24.66 41.28
C ARG A 485 -44.29 23.49 41.25
N PRO A 486 -43.03 23.72 40.84
CA PRO A 486 -42.02 22.67 40.83
C PRO A 486 -41.80 22.12 42.27
N GLU A 487 -41.72 20.79 42.41
CA GLU A 487 -41.44 20.14 43.68
C GLU A 487 -40.01 20.47 44.12
N LEU A 488 -39.87 21.40 45.07
CA LEU A 488 -38.57 21.85 45.62
C LEU A 488 -37.73 20.69 46.17
N ALA A 489 -38.37 19.61 46.65
CA ALA A 489 -37.71 18.43 47.20
C ALA A 489 -36.86 17.63 46.19
N ARG A 490 -37.08 17.81 44.87
CA ARG A 490 -36.34 17.09 43.81
C ARG A 490 -35.35 17.97 43.06
N MET A 491 -35.28 19.26 43.41
CA MET A 491 -34.39 20.21 42.75
C MET A 491 -33.01 20.25 43.44
N ASN A 492 -31.97 20.52 42.66
CA ASN A 492 -30.61 20.65 43.17
C ASN A 492 -30.54 21.85 44.15
N PRO A 493 -29.90 21.73 45.34
CA PRO A 493 -29.85 22.77 46.37
C PRO A 493 -29.36 24.14 45.88
N VAL A 494 -28.47 24.17 44.88
CA VAL A 494 -27.97 25.42 44.27
C VAL A 494 -29.06 26.11 43.44
N VAL A 495 -29.87 25.34 42.74
CA VAL A 495 -30.95 25.84 41.88
C VAL A 495 -32.17 26.24 42.72
N THR A 496 -32.44 25.53 43.83
CA THR A 496 -33.50 25.91 44.77
C THR A 496 -33.22 27.24 45.46
N GLY A 497 -31.96 27.51 45.83
CA GLY A 497 -31.58 28.80 46.45
C GLY A 497 -31.80 29.98 45.49
N GLY A 498 -31.40 29.84 44.23
CA GLY A 498 -31.65 30.87 43.20
C GLY A 498 -33.14 31.04 42.88
N TYR A 499 -33.92 29.95 42.86
CA TYR A 499 -35.36 29.97 42.61
C TYR A 499 -36.15 30.60 43.76
N LEU A 500 -35.82 30.29 45.03
CA LEU A 500 -36.48 30.88 46.20
C LEU A 500 -36.22 32.39 46.32
N LYS A 501 -34.99 32.82 46.01
CA LYS A 501 -34.58 34.22 45.93
C LYS A 501 -35.34 34.99 44.85
N ALA A 502 -35.55 34.39 43.68
CA ALA A 502 -36.29 35.00 42.58
C ALA A 502 -37.81 35.13 42.84
N ILE A 503 -38.38 34.32 43.74
CA ILE A 503 -39.83 34.31 44.06
C ILE A 503 -40.11 35.06 45.37
N GLY A 504 -39.08 35.67 45.98
CA GLY A 504 -39.22 36.45 47.22
C GLY A 504 -39.59 35.60 48.44
N LYS A 505 -39.20 34.32 48.45
CA LYS A 505 -39.43 33.39 49.56
C LYS A 505 -38.14 33.01 50.30
N ASP A 506 -37.20 33.95 50.39
CA ASP A 506 -36.08 33.82 51.30
C ASP A 506 -36.58 34.09 52.71
N THR A 507 -36.90 33.04 53.46
CA THR A 507 -36.99 33.13 54.91
C THR A 507 -35.57 33.12 55.45
N ASP A 508 -35.06 34.31 55.76
CA ASP A 508 -33.85 34.53 56.55
C ASP A 508 -34.04 33.97 57.97
N HIS A 509 -33.99 32.66 58.18
CA HIS A 509 -33.86 32.06 59.51
C HIS A 509 -32.98 30.81 59.46
N TYR A 510 -31.68 31.03 59.26
CA TYR A 510 -30.66 30.19 59.90
C TYR A 510 -30.35 30.80 61.27
N ALA A 511 -31.22 30.56 62.25
CA ALA A 511 -30.89 30.70 63.66
C ALA A 511 -30.53 29.32 64.19
N MET A 512 -29.30 29.19 64.69
CA MET A 512 -28.81 28.02 65.40
C MET A 512 -29.69 27.70 66.61
N VAL A 513 -30.09 26.44 66.78
CA VAL A 513 -30.34 25.85 68.11
C VAL A 513 -29.84 24.41 68.11
N THR A 514 -28.74 24.21 68.83
CA THR A 514 -28.32 22.96 69.44
C THR A 514 -29.40 22.44 70.40
N THR A 515 -29.86 21.20 70.25
CA THR A 515 -30.20 20.37 71.43
C THR A 515 -30.23 18.87 71.07
N THR A 516 -29.64 18.11 71.97
CA THR A 516 -29.50 16.66 72.13
C THR A 516 -30.81 15.86 72.14
N ILE A 517 -30.80 14.69 71.46
CA ILE A 517 -31.10 13.28 71.88
C ILE A 517 -32.15 13.08 73.00
N PRO A 518 -33.08 12.08 72.95
CA PRO A 518 -32.88 10.68 72.53
C PRO A 518 -33.41 10.24 71.17
#